data_AF-A0A7V7CYE7-F1
#
_entry.id   AF-A0A7V7CYE7-F1
#
_cell.length_a   1.000
_cell.length_b   1.000
_cell.length_c   1.000
_cell.angle_alpha   90.00
_cell.angle_beta   90.00
_cell.angle_gamma   90.00
#
_symmetry.space_group_name_H-M   'P 1'
#
loop_
_entity.id
_entity.type
_entity.pdbx_description
1 polymer ?
#
loop_
_entity_poly.entity_id
_entity_poly.type
_entity_poly.pdbx_seq_one_letter_code
_entity_poly.pdbx_strand_id
1 'polypeptide(L)'
;METKVNESGFRGLDKSLRIQKITATAAGLFHRKGYRSTTLDDVSKELGITKAALYHYVSSKEKLLSRIYIQALENIFRNTDKIAGKDLPPDVRLRLIIQNHIKGIIIQSISMFSVFFTEENQLPEKEFRKILREKRKYTQIVEEIIEEGILQGLFKKTDPKLQAFAIIGMCNWVYKWYKPGHNAFTPDQIADHFVSLLERGYLKGNKQEMTNTITPENAIEREPETKKEQHKKLKDQCMSLIKLIDEIEENHMNAVIDALKFRHACKKFDPEKKIPHKKLGIILEAACLSPSSFGMEAWKFLVLESKEIREQLRPVCWDQAQITDASHVIVILARPSLVAPSNDYVKANFLRRELPEDATLAYIDRYKRHMETEVFPRMSAYAWCAKQCYIALANIMTAAASMGIDSCPMEGFEKDKVETILKIDKKEYEVAVLVALGFRAGGQTRRRRHESKTLIEYR
;
A
#
# COMPACT_ATOMS: atom_id res chain seq x y z
N MET A 1 22.36 49.48 5.08
CA MET A 1 22.35 49.09 3.65
C MET A 1 22.92 47.67 3.55
N GLU A 2 22.22 46.68 4.11
CA GLU A 2 22.70 45.30 4.25
C GLU A 2 21.50 44.37 4.09
N THR A 3 21.14 43.98 2.87
CA THR A 3 20.12 42.93 2.63
C THR A 3 20.04 42.42 1.18
N LYS A 4 21.05 42.65 0.32
CA LYS A 4 20.97 42.28 -1.11
C LYS A 4 22.02 41.30 -1.64
N VAL A 5 22.85 40.69 -0.79
CA VAL A 5 23.97 39.86 -1.30
C VAL A 5 23.61 38.37 -1.51
N ASN A 6 22.48 37.85 -1.00
CA ASN A 6 22.21 36.39 -1.06
C ASN A 6 21.07 35.93 -2.00
N GLU A 7 20.28 36.84 -2.60
CA GLU A 7 19.18 36.45 -3.50
C GLU A 7 19.66 35.96 -4.88
N SER A 8 20.85 36.38 -5.34
CA SER A 8 21.39 36.03 -6.66
C SER A 8 21.78 34.55 -6.77
N GLY A 9 22.25 33.94 -5.67
CA GLY A 9 22.75 32.56 -5.67
C GLY A 9 21.66 31.48 -5.75
N PHE A 10 20.46 31.72 -5.21
CA PHE A 10 19.36 30.74 -5.30
C PHE A 10 18.58 30.86 -6.62
N ARG A 11 18.33 32.08 -7.07
CA ARG A 11 17.60 32.35 -8.32
C ARG A 11 18.43 32.06 -9.58
N GLY A 12 19.76 31.97 -9.49
CA GLY A 12 20.63 31.56 -10.59
C GLY A 12 20.68 30.06 -10.86
N LEU A 13 20.26 29.22 -9.89
CA LEU A 13 20.27 27.75 -10.04
C LEU A 13 19.13 27.28 -10.95
N ASP A 14 19.30 26.13 -11.61
CA ASP A 14 18.17 25.46 -12.26
C ASP A 14 17.12 24.98 -11.22
N LYS A 15 15.92 24.64 -11.70
CA LYS A 15 14.80 24.24 -10.85
C LYS A 15 15.13 22.99 -9.99
N SER A 16 15.90 22.05 -10.51
CA SER A 16 16.27 20.81 -9.82
C SER A 16 17.22 21.08 -8.67
N LEU A 17 18.27 21.88 -8.91
CA LEU A 17 19.24 22.28 -7.90
C LEU A 17 18.60 23.13 -6.78
N ARG A 18 17.63 23.98 -7.11
CA ARG A 18 16.83 24.70 -6.10
C ARG A 18 16.06 23.74 -5.20
N ILE A 19 15.42 22.73 -5.77
CA ILE A 19 14.67 21.71 -5.01
C ILE A 19 15.60 20.90 -4.12
N GLN A 20 16.78 20.50 -4.62
CA GLN A 20 17.78 19.80 -3.82
C GLN A 20 18.26 20.66 -2.66
N LYS A 21 18.56 21.94 -2.90
CA LYS A 21 18.98 22.88 -1.86
C LYS A 21 17.89 23.08 -0.81
N ILE A 22 16.63 23.26 -1.22
CA ILE A 22 15.47 23.32 -0.30
C ILE A 22 15.41 22.05 0.57
N THR A 23 15.50 20.88 -0.06
CA THR A 23 15.36 19.58 0.62
C THR A 23 16.49 19.36 1.62
N ALA A 24 17.74 19.67 1.24
CA ALA A 24 18.91 19.57 2.11
C ALA A 24 18.84 20.55 3.29
N THR A 25 18.45 21.80 3.05
CA THR A 25 18.27 22.80 4.11
C THR A 25 17.18 22.38 5.10
N ALA A 26 16.05 21.89 4.58
CA ALA A 26 14.97 21.40 5.42
C ALA A 26 15.38 20.19 6.27
N ALA A 27 16.09 19.22 5.69
CA ALA A 27 16.63 18.08 6.42
C ALA A 27 17.58 18.51 7.55
N GLY A 28 18.45 19.49 7.29
CA GLY A 28 19.33 20.07 8.30
C GLY A 28 18.58 20.73 9.46
N LEU A 29 17.53 21.51 9.15
CA LEU A 29 16.70 22.13 10.19
C LEU A 29 15.90 21.11 10.99
N PHE A 30 15.28 20.13 10.33
CA PHE A 30 14.54 19.06 11.01
C PHE A 30 15.45 18.22 11.90
N HIS A 31 16.68 17.95 11.47
CA HIS A 31 17.68 17.26 12.29
C HIS A 31 18.07 18.04 13.55
N ARG A 32 18.31 19.36 13.44
CA ARG A 32 18.79 20.18 14.58
C ARG A 32 17.68 20.64 15.52
N LYS A 33 16.52 21.06 14.99
CA LYS A 33 15.41 21.65 15.75
C LYS A 33 14.26 20.68 16.00
N GLY A 34 14.28 19.52 15.34
CA GLY A 34 13.16 18.58 15.31
C GLY A 34 12.14 18.94 14.22
N TYR A 35 11.46 17.92 13.69
CA TYR A 35 10.44 18.11 12.66
C TYR A 35 9.33 19.02 13.15
N ARG A 36 8.68 18.71 14.27
CA ARG A 36 7.50 19.46 14.78
C ARG A 36 7.76 20.95 14.99
N SER A 37 8.92 21.30 15.56
CA SER A 37 9.28 22.69 15.89
C SER A 37 9.81 23.51 14.72
N THR A 38 10.04 22.92 13.55
CA THR A 38 10.51 23.63 12.35
C THR A 38 9.34 24.05 11.46
N THR A 39 9.28 25.31 11.04
CA THR A 39 8.26 25.82 10.11
C THR A 39 8.81 25.98 8.69
N LEU A 40 7.93 26.09 7.69
CA LEU A 40 8.35 26.47 6.32
C LEU A 40 8.96 27.88 6.28
N ASP A 41 8.56 28.75 7.22
CA ASP A 41 9.17 30.07 7.39
C ASP A 41 10.65 29.96 7.78
N ASP A 42 10.98 29.08 8.73
CA ASP A 42 12.36 28.81 9.12
C ASP A 42 13.20 28.33 7.93
N VAL A 43 12.64 27.46 7.08
CA VAL A 43 13.31 27.00 5.85
C VAL A 43 13.53 28.14 4.87
N SER A 44 12.54 29.03 4.69
CA SER A 44 12.68 30.18 3.78
C SER A 44 13.75 31.18 4.28
N LYS A 45 13.80 31.43 5.59
CA LYS A 45 14.79 32.30 6.24
C LYS A 45 16.21 31.73 6.10
N GLU A 46 16.38 30.44 6.36
CA GLU A 46 17.68 29.75 6.22
C GLU A 46 18.18 29.75 4.76
N LEU A 47 17.26 29.71 3.78
CA LEU A 47 17.59 29.79 2.36
C LEU A 47 17.80 31.23 1.85
N GLY A 48 17.45 32.25 2.64
CA GLY A 48 17.47 33.65 2.20
C GLY A 48 16.47 33.96 1.08
N ILE A 49 15.33 33.25 1.03
CA ILE A 49 14.27 33.47 0.04
C ILE A 49 12.97 33.87 0.71
N THR A 50 12.07 34.51 -0.04
CA THR A 50 10.74 34.83 0.48
C THR A 50 9.91 33.57 0.71
N LYS A 51 8.97 33.67 1.67
CA LYS A 51 7.97 32.62 1.90
C LYS A 51 7.22 32.23 0.62
N ALA A 52 6.76 33.23 -0.13
CA ALA A 52 6.09 33.02 -1.43
C ALA A 52 6.98 32.26 -2.42
N ALA A 53 8.29 32.57 -2.49
CA ALA A 53 9.24 31.86 -3.33
C ALA A 53 9.35 30.37 -2.97
N LEU A 54 9.35 30.03 -1.67
CA LEU A 54 9.39 28.64 -1.21
C LEU A 54 8.10 27.87 -1.57
N TYR A 55 6.93 28.51 -1.45
CA TYR A 55 5.63 27.88 -1.76
C TYR A 55 5.48 27.50 -3.24
N HIS A 56 6.25 28.11 -4.16
CA HIS A 56 6.31 27.65 -5.56
C HIS A 56 6.93 26.27 -5.75
N TYR A 57 7.72 25.77 -4.78
CA TYR A 57 8.38 24.46 -4.86
C TYR A 57 7.74 23.41 -3.93
N VAL A 58 7.17 23.86 -2.82
CA VAL A 58 6.71 23.02 -1.72
C VAL A 58 5.41 23.59 -1.15
N SER A 59 4.32 22.83 -1.26
CA SER A 59 2.99 23.28 -0.81
C SER A 59 2.75 23.11 0.69
N SER A 60 3.42 22.15 1.34
CA SER A 60 3.26 21.88 2.77
C SER A 60 4.52 21.25 3.39
N LYS A 61 4.59 21.28 4.73
CA LYS A 61 5.69 20.69 5.49
C LYS A 61 5.75 19.16 5.36
N GLU A 62 4.60 18.50 5.21
CA GLU A 62 4.46 17.07 4.94
C GLU A 62 4.95 16.72 3.54
N LYS A 63 4.71 17.59 2.54
CA LYS A 63 5.30 17.41 1.21
C LYS A 63 6.80 17.67 1.17
N LEU A 64 7.30 18.59 1.99
CA LEU A 64 8.74 18.73 2.19
C LEU A 64 9.34 17.46 2.80
N LEU A 65 8.70 16.91 3.83
CA LEU A 65 9.11 15.65 4.45
C LEU A 65 9.11 14.50 3.44
N SER A 66 8.05 14.37 2.64
CA SER A 66 7.96 13.35 1.59
C SER A 66 9.11 13.46 0.59
N ARG A 67 9.51 14.68 0.19
CA ARG A 67 10.66 14.91 -0.68
C ARG A 67 11.98 14.50 -0.03
N ILE A 68 12.17 14.76 1.26
CA ILE A 68 13.37 14.31 2.00
C ILE A 68 13.48 12.78 1.95
N TYR A 69 12.37 12.06 2.15
CA TYR A 69 12.35 10.60 2.07
C TYR A 69 12.64 10.07 0.67
N ILE A 70 12.04 10.67 -0.36
CA ILE A 70 12.30 10.30 -1.75
C ILE A 70 13.78 10.51 -2.08
N GLN A 71 14.35 11.65 -1.70
CA GLN A 71 15.76 11.94 -1.95
C GLN A 71 16.69 10.99 -1.19
N ALA A 72 16.33 10.59 0.03
CA ALA A 72 17.09 9.60 0.81
C ALA A 72 17.11 8.24 0.11
N LEU A 73 15.97 7.79 -0.41
CA LEU A 73 15.85 6.55 -1.19
C LEU A 73 16.65 6.62 -2.49
N GLU A 74 16.56 7.73 -3.23
CA GLU A 74 17.39 7.94 -4.43
C GLU A 74 18.88 7.88 -4.12
N ASN A 75 19.31 8.43 -2.97
CA ASN A 75 20.70 8.35 -2.54
C ASN A 75 21.12 6.91 -2.21
N ILE A 76 20.22 6.09 -1.65
CA ILE A 76 20.45 4.66 -1.44
C ILE A 76 20.73 3.96 -2.77
N PHE A 77 19.89 4.17 -3.78
CA PHE A 77 19.99 3.41 -5.04
C PHE A 77 21.07 3.91 -6.00
N ARG A 78 21.44 5.20 -5.95
CA ARG A 78 22.38 5.85 -6.90
C ARG A 78 23.63 5.02 -7.24
N ASN A 79 24.24 4.42 -6.23
CA ASN A 79 25.45 3.62 -6.38
C ASN A 79 25.23 2.13 -6.09
N THR A 80 24.19 1.77 -5.33
CA THR A 80 23.94 0.37 -4.95
C THR A 80 23.67 -0.49 -6.17
N ASP A 81 22.79 -0.06 -7.08
CA ASP A 81 22.45 -0.82 -8.28
C ASP A 81 23.67 -1.03 -9.18
N LYS A 82 24.52 0.01 -9.28
CA LYS A 82 25.77 -0.05 -10.03
C LYS A 82 26.77 -1.02 -9.43
N ILE A 83 26.82 -1.16 -8.11
CA ILE A 83 27.72 -2.10 -7.43
C ILE A 83 27.18 -3.53 -7.56
N ALA A 84 25.88 -3.72 -7.37
CA ALA A 84 25.22 -5.02 -7.45
C ALA A 84 25.35 -5.65 -8.85
N GLY A 85 25.27 -4.83 -9.91
CA GLY A 85 25.41 -5.26 -11.30
C GLY A 85 26.84 -5.40 -11.81
N LYS A 86 27.88 -5.22 -10.98
CA LYS A 86 29.26 -5.49 -11.40
C LYS A 86 29.51 -6.99 -11.44
N ASP A 87 30.30 -7.43 -12.43
CA ASP A 87 30.86 -8.77 -12.48
C ASP A 87 32.01 -8.89 -11.47
N LEU A 88 31.65 -9.07 -10.20
CA LEU A 88 32.56 -9.20 -9.06
C LEU A 88 32.06 -10.31 -8.13
N PRO A 89 32.96 -11.03 -7.44
CA PRO A 89 32.57 -12.02 -6.44
C PRO A 89 31.60 -11.43 -5.38
N PRO A 90 30.63 -12.23 -4.89
CA PRO A 90 29.64 -11.78 -3.90
C PRO A 90 30.24 -11.11 -2.65
N ASP A 91 31.37 -11.60 -2.14
CA ASP A 91 32.06 -11.01 -0.98
C ASP A 91 32.56 -9.59 -1.29
N VAL A 92 33.09 -9.38 -2.49
CA VAL A 92 33.55 -8.06 -2.94
C VAL A 92 32.37 -7.11 -3.13
N ARG A 93 31.27 -7.56 -3.74
CA ARG A 93 30.07 -6.73 -3.91
C ARG A 93 29.45 -6.35 -2.57
N LEU A 94 29.33 -7.30 -1.65
CA LEU A 94 28.78 -7.05 -0.32
C LEU A 94 29.64 -6.05 0.46
N ARG A 95 30.97 -6.20 0.40
CA ARG A 95 31.94 -5.25 0.98
C ARG A 95 31.76 -3.84 0.43
N LEU A 96 31.66 -3.70 -0.89
CA LEU A 96 31.45 -2.40 -1.56
C LEU A 96 30.09 -1.80 -1.20
N ILE A 97 29.03 -2.60 -1.07
CA ILE A 97 27.71 -2.12 -0.63
C ILE A 97 27.77 -1.60 0.80
N ILE A 98 28.41 -2.33 1.73
CA ILE A 98 28.57 -1.89 3.13
C ILE A 98 29.34 -0.58 3.20
N GLN A 99 30.46 -0.48 2.48
CA GLN A 99 31.25 0.74 2.39
C GLN A 99 30.45 1.92 1.80
N ASN A 100 29.70 1.69 0.72
CA ASN A 100 28.84 2.72 0.13
C ASN A 100 27.68 3.11 1.07
N HIS A 101 27.09 2.16 1.79
CA HIS A 101 26.02 2.42 2.75
C HIS A 101 26.51 3.34 3.87
N ILE A 102 27.65 3.04 4.47
CA ILE A 102 28.17 3.84 5.57
C ILE A 102 28.64 5.21 5.07
N LYS A 103 29.51 5.22 4.06
CA LYS A 103 30.19 6.45 3.61
C LYS A 103 29.31 7.28 2.67
N GLY A 104 28.85 6.67 1.59
CA GLY A 104 28.16 7.33 0.48
C GLY A 104 26.68 7.64 0.74
N ILE A 105 26.06 6.95 1.70
CA ILE A 105 24.63 7.09 2.02
C ILE A 105 24.46 7.76 3.39
N ILE A 106 24.83 7.08 4.48
CA ILE A 106 24.52 7.54 5.84
C ILE A 106 25.33 8.77 6.22
N ILE A 107 26.67 8.70 6.16
CA ILE A 107 27.52 9.80 6.63
C ILE A 107 27.41 11.02 5.71
N GLN A 108 27.42 10.81 4.39
CA GLN A 108 27.30 11.90 3.41
C GLN A 108 25.99 12.70 3.55
N SER A 109 24.92 12.06 4.04
CA SER A 109 23.58 12.66 4.14
C SER A 109 22.99 12.52 5.55
N ILE A 110 23.80 12.64 6.60
CA ILE A 110 23.39 12.27 7.97
C ILE A 110 22.14 12.99 8.47
N SER A 111 21.99 14.28 8.18
CA SER A 111 20.80 15.06 8.55
C SER A 111 19.52 14.49 7.91
N MET A 112 19.62 14.03 6.67
CA MET A 112 18.51 13.43 5.93
C MET A 112 18.14 12.06 6.51
N PHE A 113 19.13 11.21 6.79
CA PHE A 113 18.88 9.89 7.37
C PHE A 113 18.41 9.93 8.82
N SER A 114 18.83 10.93 9.59
CA SER A 114 18.25 11.20 10.90
C SER A 114 16.73 11.39 10.80
N VAL A 115 16.25 12.21 9.87
CA VAL A 115 14.81 12.45 9.66
C VAL A 115 14.12 11.20 9.09
N PHE A 116 14.79 10.49 8.19
CA PHE A 116 14.30 9.27 7.56
C PHE A 116 14.01 8.14 8.57
N PHE A 117 14.78 8.06 9.66
CA PHE A 117 14.60 7.03 10.69
C PHE A 117 13.70 7.47 11.85
N THR A 118 13.50 8.77 12.10
CA THR A 118 12.73 9.24 13.26
C THR A 118 11.31 9.70 12.93
N GLU A 119 11.05 10.20 11.71
CA GLU A 119 9.80 10.93 11.40
C GLU A 119 8.83 10.16 10.50
N GLU A 120 8.97 8.84 10.40
CA GLU A 120 8.21 8.04 9.42
C GLU A 120 6.69 8.07 9.67
N ASN A 121 6.29 8.22 10.93
CA ASN A 121 4.89 8.36 11.34
C ASN A 121 4.24 9.70 10.96
N GLN A 122 5.00 10.67 10.46
CA GLN A 122 4.49 11.97 10.00
C GLN A 122 4.20 11.99 8.50
N LEU A 123 4.46 10.89 7.78
CA LEU A 123 4.22 10.80 6.34
C LEU A 123 2.75 10.54 6.01
N PRO A 124 2.23 11.14 4.93
CA PRO A 124 0.94 10.75 4.38
C PRO A 124 0.94 9.27 3.98
N GLU A 125 -0.17 8.56 4.24
CA GLU A 125 -0.25 7.11 4.07
C GLU A 125 0.17 6.62 2.67
N LYS A 126 -0.23 7.34 1.62
CA LYS A 126 0.14 7.03 0.22
C LYS A 126 1.66 7.06 0.00
N GLU A 127 2.35 8.05 0.57
CA GLU A 127 3.81 8.18 0.43
C GLU A 127 4.53 7.15 1.29
N PHE A 128 4.02 6.89 2.50
CA PHE A 128 4.52 5.84 3.39
C PHE A 128 4.53 4.46 2.70
N ARG A 129 3.44 4.08 2.01
CA ARG A 129 3.38 2.82 1.25
C ARG A 129 4.43 2.75 0.12
N LYS A 130 4.66 3.87 -0.58
CA LYS A 130 5.69 3.96 -1.63
C LYS A 130 7.09 3.77 -1.04
N ILE A 131 7.38 4.44 0.06
CA ILE A 131 8.65 4.35 0.78
C ILE A 131 8.91 2.92 1.27
N LEU A 132 7.88 2.25 1.80
CA LEU A 132 7.99 0.85 2.24
C LEU A 132 8.36 -0.09 1.07
N ARG A 133 7.81 0.13 -0.13
CA ARG A 133 8.15 -0.64 -1.33
C ARG A 133 9.61 -0.45 -1.71
N GLU A 134 10.11 0.78 -1.71
CA GLU A 134 11.51 1.06 -2.06
C GLU A 134 12.49 0.54 -1.00
N LYS A 135 12.18 0.63 0.30
CA LYS A 135 12.99 0.01 1.38
C LYS A 135 13.17 -1.51 1.17
N ARG A 136 12.11 -2.20 0.70
CA ARG A 136 12.16 -3.64 0.41
C ARG A 136 13.12 -3.96 -0.73
N LYS A 137 13.12 -3.18 -1.82
CA LYS A 137 14.05 -3.39 -2.95
C LYS A 137 15.51 -3.32 -2.51
N TYR A 138 15.87 -2.37 -1.66
CA TYR A 138 17.24 -2.27 -1.15
C TYR A 138 17.64 -3.50 -0.32
N THR A 139 16.71 -4.00 0.51
CA THR A 139 16.94 -5.22 1.29
C THR A 139 17.12 -6.42 0.37
N GLN A 140 16.31 -6.52 -0.68
CA GLN A 140 16.36 -7.61 -1.65
C GLN A 140 17.70 -7.67 -2.39
N ILE A 141 18.27 -6.53 -2.81
CA ILE A 141 19.60 -6.51 -3.46
C ILE A 141 20.67 -7.13 -2.55
N VAL A 142 20.64 -6.81 -1.26
CA VAL A 142 21.61 -7.35 -0.28
C VAL A 142 21.35 -8.84 -0.04
N GLU A 143 20.08 -9.24 0.04
CA GLU A 143 19.65 -10.63 0.19
C GLU A 143 20.13 -11.51 -0.97
N GLU A 144 19.96 -11.06 -2.21
CA GLU A 144 20.38 -11.77 -3.43
C GLU A 144 21.90 -11.99 -3.48
N ILE A 145 22.70 -10.99 -3.10
CA ILE A 145 24.16 -11.11 -3.03
C ILE A 145 24.57 -12.13 -1.95
N ILE A 146 23.89 -12.14 -0.81
CA ILE A 146 24.14 -13.10 0.26
C ILE A 146 23.78 -14.52 -0.20
N GLU A 147 22.62 -14.70 -0.83
CA GLU A 147 22.20 -15.99 -1.37
C GLU A 147 23.20 -16.52 -2.40
N GLU A 148 23.64 -15.67 -3.33
CA GLU A 148 24.65 -16.03 -4.32
C GLU A 148 25.98 -16.47 -3.66
N GLY A 149 26.46 -15.73 -2.67
CA GLY A 149 27.68 -16.08 -1.96
C GLY A 149 27.55 -17.37 -1.13
N ILE A 150 26.36 -17.69 -0.60
CA ILE A 150 26.09 -18.99 0.05
C ILE A 150 26.14 -20.12 -0.99
N LEU A 151 25.51 -19.94 -2.15
CA LEU A 151 25.51 -20.93 -3.23
C LEU A 151 26.92 -21.21 -3.78
N GLN A 152 27.77 -20.18 -3.84
CA GLN A 152 29.18 -20.31 -4.25
C GLN A 152 30.09 -20.85 -3.14
N GLY A 153 29.56 -21.11 -1.93
CA GLY A 153 30.35 -21.57 -0.78
C GLY A 153 31.26 -20.52 -0.16
N LEU A 154 31.10 -19.24 -0.54
CA LEU A 154 31.88 -18.12 0.00
C LEU A 154 31.35 -17.67 1.36
N PHE A 155 30.04 -17.81 1.61
CA PHE A 155 29.39 -17.42 2.85
C PHE A 155 28.86 -18.61 3.63
N LYS A 156 28.80 -18.45 4.96
CA LYS A 156 28.18 -19.44 5.85
C LYS A 156 26.69 -19.60 5.51
N LYS A 157 26.22 -20.85 5.51
CA LYS A 157 24.79 -21.16 5.34
C LYS A 157 23.98 -20.54 6.48
N THR A 158 23.09 -19.63 6.14
CA THR A 158 22.17 -18.93 7.04
C THR A 158 20.90 -18.55 6.26
N ASP A 159 19.92 -17.93 6.92
CA ASP A 159 18.80 -17.27 6.26
C ASP A 159 19.29 -15.95 5.62
N PRO A 160 19.28 -15.81 4.28
CA PRO A 160 19.84 -14.65 3.59
C PRO A 160 19.17 -13.34 3.99
N LYS A 161 17.85 -13.39 4.22
CA LYS A 161 17.03 -12.24 4.58
C LYS A 161 17.33 -11.73 5.98
N LEU A 162 17.45 -12.64 6.95
CA LEU A 162 17.85 -12.31 8.32
C LEU A 162 19.25 -11.69 8.33
N GLN A 163 20.17 -12.24 7.54
CA GLN A 163 21.52 -11.70 7.40
C GLN A 163 21.53 -10.30 6.77
N ALA A 164 20.71 -10.08 5.72
CA ALA A 164 20.54 -8.77 5.11
C ALA A 164 20.01 -7.74 6.12
N PHE A 165 18.98 -8.08 6.91
CA PHE A 165 18.47 -7.20 7.95
C PHE A 165 19.51 -6.88 9.02
N ALA A 166 20.31 -7.85 9.44
CA ALA A 166 21.38 -7.63 10.42
C ALA A 166 22.45 -6.65 9.89
N ILE A 167 22.92 -6.86 8.66
CA ILE A 167 23.93 -6.00 8.02
C ILE A 167 23.39 -4.58 7.83
N ILE A 168 22.18 -4.44 7.27
CA ILE A 168 21.56 -3.14 7.04
C ILE A 168 21.28 -2.42 8.37
N GLY A 169 20.80 -3.14 9.39
CA GLY A 169 20.57 -2.59 10.72
C GLY A 169 21.83 -2.03 11.35
N MET A 170 22.94 -2.78 11.26
CA MET A 170 24.26 -2.34 11.73
C MET A 170 24.70 -1.05 11.03
N CYS A 171 24.61 -1.00 9.69
CA CYS A 171 24.98 0.18 8.91
C CYS A 171 24.07 1.39 9.19
N ASN A 172 22.76 1.17 9.31
CA ASN A 172 21.79 2.24 9.59
C ASN A 172 22.18 2.96 10.88
N TRP A 173 22.45 2.22 11.98
CA TRP A 173 22.67 2.78 13.32
C TRP A 173 23.76 3.85 13.42
N VAL A 174 24.69 3.91 12.45
CA VAL A 174 25.72 4.96 12.31
C VAL A 174 25.11 6.37 12.40
N TYR A 175 23.91 6.59 11.86
CA TYR A 175 23.25 7.92 11.91
C TYR A 175 23.09 8.47 13.33
N LYS A 176 22.97 7.57 14.32
CA LYS A 176 22.58 7.92 15.69
C LYS A 176 23.75 8.41 16.52
N TRP A 177 24.93 7.85 16.31
CA TRP A 177 26.13 8.14 17.10
C TRP A 177 27.20 8.90 16.32
N TYR A 178 27.18 8.88 14.98
CA TYR A 178 28.18 9.59 14.20
C TYR A 178 27.97 11.11 14.23
N LYS A 179 29.00 11.87 14.62
CA LYS A 179 29.03 13.34 14.61
C LYS A 179 30.18 13.82 13.71
N PRO A 180 29.89 14.41 12.54
CA PRO A 180 30.92 14.97 11.66
C PRO A 180 31.85 15.95 12.40
N GLY A 181 33.16 15.79 12.20
CA GLY A 181 34.20 16.65 12.79
C GLY A 181 34.47 16.45 14.29
N HIS A 182 33.70 15.61 14.99
CA HIS A 182 33.84 15.39 16.45
C HIS A 182 34.06 13.92 16.82
N ASN A 183 34.19 13.05 15.82
CA ASN A 183 34.41 11.63 16.01
C ASN A 183 35.88 11.25 15.90
N ALA A 184 36.30 10.31 16.73
CA ALA A 184 37.64 9.73 16.69
C ALA A 184 37.89 8.85 15.44
N PHE A 185 36.83 8.43 14.74
CA PHE A 185 36.92 7.51 13.61
C PHE A 185 36.48 8.17 12.29
N THR A 186 37.28 7.97 11.25
CA THR A 186 36.93 8.39 9.88
C THR A 186 35.84 7.48 9.29
N PRO A 187 35.09 7.94 8.28
CA PRO A 187 34.11 7.11 7.57
C PRO A 187 34.70 5.80 7.03
N ASP A 188 35.96 5.84 6.55
CA ASP A 188 36.72 4.67 6.11
C ASP A 188 36.99 3.69 7.25
N GLN A 189 37.51 4.18 8.38
CA GLN A 189 37.78 3.34 9.55
C GLN A 189 36.51 2.64 10.06
N ILE A 190 35.37 3.33 10.05
CA ILE A 190 34.08 2.75 10.46
C ILE A 190 33.65 1.66 9.49
N ALA A 191 33.69 1.94 8.18
CA ALA A 191 33.30 0.98 7.16
C ALA A 191 34.18 -0.27 7.16
N ASP A 192 35.50 -0.09 7.23
CA ASP A 192 36.46 -1.19 7.27
C ASP A 192 36.33 -2.01 8.56
N HIS A 193 36.04 -1.37 9.69
CA HIS A 193 35.75 -2.08 10.93
C HIS A 193 34.49 -2.96 10.82
N PHE A 194 33.40 -2.43 10.24
CA PHE A 194 32.14 -3.16 10.08
C PHE A 194 32.30 -4.35 9.12
N VAL A 195 33.02 -4.16 8.01
CA VAL A 195 33.40 -5.24 7.09
C VAL A 195 34.22 -6.30 7.81
N SER A 196 35.29 -5.90 8.50
CA SER A 196 36.16 -6.82 9.24
C SER A 196 35.38 -7.62 10.30
N LEU A 197 34.49 -6.96 11.04
CA LEU A 197 33.63 -7.60 12.03
C LEU A 197 32.71 -8.66 11.40
N LEU A 198 32.12 -8.37 10.24
CA LEU A 198 31.24 -9.32 9.54
C LEU A 198 32.02 -10.49 8.94
N GLU A 199 33.20 -10.24 8.39
CA GLU A 199 34.02 -11.27 7.73
C GLU A 199 34.76 -12.17 8.73
N ARG A 200 35.16 -11.62 9.88
CA ARG A 200 36.05 -12.31 10.84
C ARG A 200 35.38 -12.63 12.18
N GLY A 201 34.26 -11.98 12.49
CA GLY A 201 33.59 -12.07 13.79
C GLY A 201 34.31 -11.31 14.91
N TYR A 202 33.71 -11.27 16.11
CA TYR A 202 34.26 -10.55 17.27
C TYR A 202 35.15 -11.42 18.18
N LEU A 203 35.08 -12.75 18.07
CA LEU A 203 35.87 -13.66 18.87
C LEU A 203 37.29 -13.74 18.29
N LYS A 204 38.31 -13.67 19.16
CA LYS A 204 39.66 -14.08 18.79
C LYS A 204 39.58 -15.56 18.42
N GLY A 205 39.79 -15.90 17.14
CA GLY A 205 39.83 -17.30 16.73
C GLY A 205 40.79 -18.07 17.65
N ASN A 206 40.31 -19.10 18.35
CA ASN A 206 41.17 -19.86 19.23
C ASN A 206 40.71 -21.32 19.41
N LYS A 207 41.70 -22.19 19.15
CA LYS A 207 41.99 -23.50 19.77
C LYS A 207 40.98 -24.65 19.59
N GLN A 208 41.51 -25.68 18.93
CA GLN A 208 41.10 -27.09 18.90
C GLN A 208 39.85 -27.44 18.10
N GLU A 209 40.11 -27.91 16.87
CA GLU A 209 39.55 -29.17 16.42
C GLU A 209 39.73 -30.22 17.53
N MET A 210 38.64 -30.57 18.22
CA MET A 210 38.49 -31.87 18.86
C MET A 210 37.22 -32.50 18.30
N THR A 211 37.47 -33.42 17.37
CA THR A 211 36.79 -34.71 17.21
C THR A 211 35.27 -34.70 17.30
N ASN A 212 34.63 -34.76 16.13
CA ASN A 212 33.63 -35.80 15.91
C ASN A 212 33.88 -36.43 14.54
N THR A 213 34.41 -37.64 14.61
CA THR A 213 34.59 -38.59 13.51
C THR A 213 33.23 -38.88 12.87
N ILE A 214 33.09 -38.56 11.59
CA ILE A 214 32.22 -39.27 10.67
C ILE A 214 33.04 -39.47 9.39
N THR A 215 33.54 -40.68 9.20
CA THR A 215 34.11 -41.13 7.93
C THR A 215 33.01 -41.32 6.90
N PRO A 216 33.30 -41.01 5.62
CA PRO A 216 32.66 -41.71 4.52
C PRO A 216 33.72 -42.30 3.60
N GLU A 217 34.03 -43.57 3.82
CA GLU A 217 34.30 -44.49 2.72
C GLU A 217 33.01 -44.62 1.89
N ASN A 218 33.17 -44.67 0.57
CA ASN A 218 32.14 -44.67 -0.49
C ASN A 218 31.76 -43.29 -1.05
N ALA A 219 32.74 -42.56 -1.57
CA ALA A 219 32.50 -41.72 -2.74
C ALA A 219 32.57 -42.61 -3.99
N ILE A 220 31.41 -43.01 -4.50
CA ILE A 220 31.29 -43.50 -5.88
C ILE A 220 31.75 -42.36 -6.77
N GLU A 221 32.81 -42.60 -7.55
CA GLU A 221 33.24 -41.72 -8.63
C GLU A 221 32.06 -41.53 -9.58
N ARG A 222 31.52 -40.31 -9.61
CA ARG A 222 30.76 -39.83 -10.76
C ARG A 222 31.70 -38.96 -11.57
N GLU A 223 31.87 -39.32 -12.84
CA GLU A 223 32.61 -38.55 -13.81
C GLU A 223 32.20 -37.07 -13.75
N PRO A 224 33.16 -36.13 -13.87
CA PRO A 224 32.86 -34.71 -13.80
C PRO A 224 31.97 -34.33 -14.98
N GLU A 225 30.68 -34.08 -14.70
CA GLU A 225 29.76 -33.40 -15.62
C GLU A 225 30.48 -32.17 -16.16
N THR A 226 30.61 -32.08 -17.47
CA THR A 226 31.39 -31.03 -18.10
C THR A 226 30.81 -29.66 -17.73
N LYS A 227 31.65 -28.61 -17.65
CA LYS A 227 31.19 -27.23 -17.41
C LYS A 227 30.01 -26.84 -18.32
N LYS A 228 29.90 -27.44 -19.51
CA LYS A 228 28.80 -27.26 -20.47
C LYS A 228 27.47 -27.87 -20.00
N GLU A 229 27.49 -29.04 -19.36
CA GLU A 229 26.30 -29.67 -18.76
C GLU A 229 25.86 -28.97 -17.48
N GLN A 230 26.81 -28.57 -16.64
CA GLN A 230 26.53 -27.75 -15.46
C GLN A 230 25.89 -26.42 -15.84
N HIS A 231 26.44 -25.74 -16.86
CA HIS A 231 25.89 -24.48 -17.36
C HIS A 231 24.52 -24.67 -18.03
N LYS A 232 24.29 -25.79 -18.73
CA LYS A 232 22.97 -26.11 -19.30
C LYS A 232 21.93 -26.33 -18.21
N LYS A 233 22.27 -27.10 -17.17
CA LYS A 233 21.39 -27.38 -16.03
C LYS A 233 21.08 -26.12 -15.23
N LEU A 234 22.09 -25.27 -15.00
CA LEU A 234 21.92 -23.97 -14.34
C LEU A 234 21.07 -23.02 -15.18
N LYS A 235 21.25 -23.01 -16.51
CA LYS A 235 20.40 -22.26 -17.44
C LYS A 235 18.96 -22.76 -17.42
N ASP A 236 18.73 -24.07 -17.41
CA ASP A 236 17.38 -24.65 -17.35
C ASP A 236 16.70 -24.36 -16.00
N GLN A 237 17.46 -24.37 -14.90
CA GLN A 237 16.99 -23.96 -13.56
C GLN A 237 16.67 -22.46 -13.50
N CYS A 238 17.55 -21.59 -14.01
CA CYS A 238 17.33 -20.15 -14.13
C CYS A 238 16.12 -19.85 -15.03
N MET A 239 15.93 -20.56 -16.13
CA MET A 239 14.75 -20.40 -16.98
C MET A 239 13.47 -20.87 -16.27
N SER A 240 13.54 -21.90 -15.42
CA SER A 240 12.39 -22.30 -14.59
C SER A 240 12.08 -21.28 -13.49
N LEU A 241 13.11 -20.66 -12.91
CA LEU A 241 12.99 -19.60 -11.89
C LEU A 241 12.49 -18.29 -12.50
N ILE A 242 13.00 -17.89 -13.67
CA ILE A 242 12.50 -16.75 -14.43
C ILE A 242 11.04 -16.99 -14.80
N LYS A 243 10.67 -18.21 -15.24
CA LYS A 243 9.28 -18.56 -15.50
C LYS A 243 8.42 -18.53 -14.23
N LEU A 244 8.96 -18.93 -13.08
CA LEU A 244 8.27 -18.84 -11.80
C LEU A 244 8.12 -17.37 -11.33
N ILE A 245 9.12 -16.53 -11.60
CA ILE A 245 9.12 -15.09 -11.31
C ILE A 245 8.15 -14.37 -12.24
N ASP A 246 8.13 -14.68 -13.53
CA ASP A 246 7.14 -14.21 -14.50
C ASP A 246 5.73 -14.67 -14.08
N GLU A 247 5.57 -15.92 -13.61
CA GLU A 247 4.32 -16.41 -13.04
C GLU A 247 3.95 -15.69 -11.73
N ILE A 248 4.92 -15.24 -10.91
CA ILE A 248 4.69 -14.47 -9.68
C ILE A 248 4.39 -12.99 -9.99
N GLU A 249 5.02 -12.40 -10.99
CA GLU A 249 4.78 -11.04 -11.47
C GLU A 249 3.44 -10.94 -12.23
N GLU A 250 3.09 -11.96 -13.02
CA GLU A 250 1.74 -12.17 -13.57
C GLU A 250 0.72 -12.55 -12.48
N ASN A 251 1.12 -13.15 -11.35
CA ASN A 251 0.21 -13.40 -10.22
C ASN A 251 0.08 -12.20 -9.27
N HIS A 252 0.95 -11.20 -9.34
CA HIS A 252 0.76 -9.86 -8.74
C HIS A 252 0.04 -8.89 -9.68
N MET A 253 -0.69 -9.44 -10.64
CA MET A 253 -1.43 -8.69 -11.63
C MET A 253 -2.74 -8.19 -11.03
N ASN A 254 -2.68 -6.91 -10.64
CA ASN A 254 -3.80 -6.05 -10.30
C ASN A 254 -4.53 -6.47 -9.01
N ALA A 255 -4.22 -5.79 -7.90
CA ALA A 255 -4.88 -6.00 -6.60
C ALA A 255 -6.43 -5.99 -6.67
N VAL A 256 -7.01 -5.33 -7.67
CA VAL A 256 -8.45 -5.40 -7.95
C VAL A 256 -8.84 -6.78 -8.48
N ILE A 257 -8.10 -7.33 -9.46
CA ILE A 257 -8.33 -8.68 -9.99
C ILE A 257 -8.14 -9.74 -8.90
N ASP A 258 -7.15 -9.59 -8.03
CA ASP A 258 -6.95 -10.49 -6.90
C ASP A 258 -8.12 -10.44 -5.92
N ALA A 259 -8.59 -9.24 -5.57
CA ALA A 259 -9.80 -9.09 -4.76
C ALA A 259 -11.02 -9.73 -5.44
N LEU A 260 -11.18 -9.57 -6.76
CA LEU A 260 -12.29 -10.18 -7.52
C LEU A 260 -12.17 -11.72 -7.60
N LYS A 261 -10.96 -12.25 -7.74
CA LYS A 261 -10.67 -13.69 -7.67
C LYS A 261 -10.93 -14.23 -6.26
N PHE A 262 -10.55 -13.51 -5.21
CA PHE A 262 -10.79 -13.87 -3.81
C PHE A 262 -12.30 -13.87 -3.45
N ARG A 263 -13.03 -12.84 -3.90
CA ARG A 263 -14.43 -12.59 -3.53
C ARG A 263 -15.39 -13.64 -4.10
N HIS A 264 -15.94 -14.49 -3.26
CA HIS A 264 -17.07 -15.37 -3.58
C HIS A 264 -18.23 -15.07 -2.62
N ALA A 265 -19.42 -15.60 -2.90
CA ALA A 265 -20.50 -15.61 -1.93
C ALA A 265 -20.18 -16.65 -0.84
N CYS A 266 -19.56 -16.20 0.26
CA CYS A 266 -19.19 -17.05 1.38
C CYS A 266 -20.45 -17.51 2.14
N LYS A 267 -20.70 -18.82 2.16
CA LYS A 267 -21.93 -19.37 2.76
C LYS A 267 -21.77 -19.80 4.21
N LYS A 268 -20.54 -19.95 4.72
CA LYS A 268 -20.25 -20.39 6.09
C LYS A 268 -19.20 -19.46 6.71
N PHE A 269 -19.58 -18.72 7.73
CA PHE A 269 -18.70 -17.80 8.44
C PHE A 269 -18.25 -18.40 9.79
N ASP A 270 -17.11 -17.95 10.27
CA ASP A 270 -16.59 -18.25 11.61
C ASP A 270 -17.19 -17.25 12.61
N PRO A 271 -18.14 -17.67 13.48
CA PRO A 271 -18.87 -16.76 14.36
C PRO A 271 -17.98 -16.10 15.42
N GLU A 272 -16.84 -16.71 15.75
CA GLU A 272 -15.89 -16.22 16.75
C GLU A 272 -15.00 -15.10 16.20
N LYS A 273 -14.83 -15.00 14.87
CA LYS A 273 -13.97 -13.98 14.26
C LYS A 273 -14.75 -12.73 13.90
N LYS A 274 -14.43 -11.63 14.58
CA LYS A 274 -14.98 -10.30 14.29
C LYS A 274 -14.07 -9.45 13.41
N ILE A 275 -14.67 -8.68 12.51
CA ILE A 275 -13.98 -7.69 11.69
C ILE A 275 -13.55 -6.53 12.60
N PRO A 276 -12.26 -6.17 12.64
CA PRO A 276 -11.82 -5.02 13.41
C PRO A 276 -12.50 -3.72 12.95
N HIS A 277 -12.88 -2.84 13.89
CA HIS A 277 -13.57 -1.57 13.61
C HIS A 277 -12.88 -0.74 12.51
N LYS A 278 -11.54 -0.67 12.52
CA LYS A 278 -10.77 0.02 11.47
C LYS A 278 -11.02 -0.54 10.06
N LYS A 279 -11.07 -1.86 9.92
CA LYS A 279 -11.33 -2.50 8.61
C LYS A 279 -12.80 -2.32 8.19
N LEU A 280 -13.73 -2.39 9.14
CA LEU A 280 -15.14 -2.09 8.87
C LEU A 280 -15.32 -0.64 8.40
N GLY A 281 -14.65 0.32 9.05
CA GLY A 281 -14.65 1.72 8.65
C GLY A 281 -14.22 1.92 7.19
N ILE A 282 -13.16 1.23 6.74
CA ILE A 282 -12.71 1.27 5.34
C ILE A 282 -13.77 0.70 4.38
N ILE A 283 -14.46 -0.38 4.77
CA ILE A 283 -15.54 -0.99 3.96
C ILE A 283 -16.71 -0.01 3.82
N LEU A 284 -17.10 0.66 4.90
CA LEU A 284 -18.18 1.64 4.90
C LEU A 284 -17.80 2.91 4.14
N GLU A 285 -16.56 3.38 4.27
CA GLU A 285 -16.04 4.49 3.48
C GLU A 285 -16.07 4.18 1.98
N ALA A 286 -15.69 2.96 1.58
CA ALA A 286 -15.81 2.50 0.19
C ALA A 286 -17.28 2.48 -0.29
N ALA A 287 -18.23 2.18 0.59
CA ALA A 287 -19.65 2.28 0.30
C ALA A 287 -20.04 3.74 -0.02
N CYS A 288 -19.63 4.68 0.84
CA CYS A 288 -19.91 6.11 0.67
C CYS A 288 -19.25 6.70 -0.59
N LEU A 289 -18.04 6.28 -0.94
CA LEU A 289 -17.30 6.75 -2.12
C LEU A 289 -17.82 6.16 -3.45
N SER A 290 -18.90 5.38 -3.41
CA SER A 290 -19.45 4.76 -4.62
C SER A 290 -20.05 5.82 -5.55
N PRO A 291 -19.84 5.70 -6.87
CA PRO A 291 -20.51 6.61 -7.80
C PRO A 291 -22.00 6.27 -7.90
N SER A 292 -22.82 7.27 -8.22
CA SER A 292 -24.25 7.12 -8.53
C SER A 292 -24.63 7.99 -9.70
N SER A 293 -25.71 7.63 -10.40
CA SER A 293 -26.29 8.48 -11.45
C SER A 293 -26.58 9.89 -10.90
N PHE A 294 -26.11 10.91 -11.61
CA PHE A 294 -26.16 12.33 -11.22
C PHE A 294 -25.55 12.65 -9.84
N GLY A 295 -24.78 11.71 -9.24
CA GLY A 295 -24.24 11.84 -7.90
C GLY A 295 -25.33 12.05 -6.85
N MET A 296 -26.44 11.30 -6.94
CA MET A 296 -27.61 11.41 -6.06
C MET A 296 -27.50 10.58 -4.78
N GLU A 297 -26.55 9.64 -4.71
CA GLU A 297 -26.22 8.88 -3.50
C GLU A 297 -27.46 8.31 -2.79
N ALA A 298 -28.37 7.72 -3.58
CA ALA A 298 -29.72 7.33 -3.15
C ALA A 298 -29.75 6.04 -2.31
N TRP A 299 -28.81 5.93 -1.36
CA TRP A 299 -28.61 4.80 -0.48
C TRP A 299 -28.56 5.22 0.99
N LYS A 300 -28.81 4.25 1.87
CA LYS A 300 -28.45 4.28 3.29
C LYS A 300 -27.98 2.90 3.71
N PHE A 301 -26.98 2.85 4.58
CA PHE A 301 -26.40 1.59 5.06
C PHE A 301 -26.76 1.39 6.52
N LEU A 302 -27.52 0.34 6.83
CA LEU A 302 -27.76 -0.07 8.22
C LEU A 302 -26.79 -1.19 8.56
N VAL A 303 -25.88 -0.95 9.50
CA VAL A 303 -24.97 -1.97 10.03
C VAL A 303 -25.65 -2.65 11.22
N LEU A 304 -25.98 -3.92 11.08
CA LEU A 304 -26.63 -4.70 12.13
C LEU A 304 -25.58 -5.32 13.06
N GLU A 305 -25.40 -4.72 14.23
CA GLU A 305 -24.50 -5.23 15.27
C GLU A 305 -25.21 -6.16 16.25
N SER A 306 -26.48 -5.85 16.59
CA SER A 306 -27.31 -6.64 17.52
C SER A 306 -27.46 -8.08 17.02
N LYS A 307 -27.21 -9.02 17.93
CA LYS A 307 -27.39 -10.45 17.65
C LYS A 307 -28.87 -10.80 17.58
N GLU A 308 -29.67 -10.18 18.46
CA GLU A 308 -31.10 -10.40 18.61
C GLU A 308 -31.85 -10.05 17.31
N ILE A 309 -31.55 -8.90 16.72
CA ILE A 309 -32.15 -8.49 15.44
C ILE A 309 -31.77 -9.47 14.32
N ARG A 310 -30.51 -9.95 14.30
CA ARG A 310 -30.06 -10.90 13.28
C ARG A 310 -30.71 -12.28 13.44
N GLU A 311 -30.91 -12.73 14.68
CA GLU A 311 -31.67 -13.96 14.98
C GLU A 311 -33.14 -13.84 14.52
N GLN A 312 -33.78 -12.68 14.70
CA GLN A 312 -35.13 -12.41 14.19
C GLN A 312 -35.20 -12.37 12.65
N LEU A 313 -34.16 -11.86 11.99
CA LEU A 313 -34.11 -11.76 10.54
C LEU A 313 -33.87 -13.10 9.84
N ARG A 314 -33.13 -14.02 10.47
CA ARG A 314 -32.72 -15.27 9.83
C ARG A 314 -33.90 -16.07 9.23
N PRO A 315 -35.02 -16.31 9.93
CA PRO A 315 -36.18 -17.03 9.38
C PRO A 315 -36.74 -16.39 8.10
N VAL A 316 -36.81 -15.06 8.06
CA VAL A 316 -37.35 -14.30 6.91
C VAL A 316 -36.30 -14.07 5.80
N CYS A 317 -35.06 -14.45 6.06
CA CYS A 317 -33.95 -14.49 5.10
C CYS A 317 -33.70 -15.92 4.60
N TRP A 318 -34.75 -16.75 4.50
CA TRP A 318 -34.68 -18.16 4.04
C TRP A 318 -33.77 -19.04 4.90
N ASP A 319 -33.79 -18.81 6.21
CA ASP A 319 -32.98 -19.49 7.22
C ASP A 319 -31.46 -19.51 6.92
N GLN A 320 -31.00 -18.45 6.27
CA GLN A 320 -29.60 -18.27 5.90
C GLN A 320 -28.72 -17.99 7.13
N ALA A 321 -27.92 -18.97 7.55
CA ALA A 321 -26.99 -18.87 8.69
C ALA A 321 -25.98 -17.71 8.56
N GLN A 322 -25.73 -17.19 7.36
CA GLN A 322 -24.89 -16.02 7.13
C GLN A 322 -25.39 -14.77 7.87
N ILE A 323 -26.71 -14.67 8.14
CA ILE A 323 -27.27 -13.56 8.92
C ILE A 323 -26.74 -13.59 10.36
N THR A 324 -26.69 -14.76 10.97
CA THR A 324 -26.29 -14.91 12.39
C THR A 324 -24.78 -15.07 12.55
N ASP A 325 -24.14 -15.83 11.67
CA ASP A 325 -22.77 -16.31 11.86
C ASP A 325 -21.73 -15.29 11.36
N ALA A 326 -22.13 -14.38 10.47
CA ALA A 326 -21.22 -13.34 9.99
C ALA A 326 -20.83 -12.38 11.11
N SER A 327 -19.69 -11.72 10.94
CA SER A 327 -19.26 -10.67 11.86
C SER A 327 -20.21 -9.49 11.84
N HIS A 328 -20.65 -9.05 10.65
CA HIS A 328 -21.57 -7.94 10.45
C HIS A 328 -22.53 -8.26 9.31
N VAL A 329 -23.73 -7.71 9.37
CA VAL A 329 -24.68 -7.69 8.23
C VAL A 329 -24.98 -6.23 7.92
N ILE A 330 -24.81 -5.84 6.66
CA ILE A 330 -25.19 -4.51 6.18
C ILE A 330 -26.47 -4.65 5.36
N VAL A 331 -27.51 -3.91 5.74
CA VAL A 331 -28.73 -3.75 4.96
C VAL A 331 -28.59 -2.47 4.14
N ILE A 332 -28.60 -2.59 2.82
CA ILE A 332 -28.52 -1.44 1.92
C ILE A 332 -29.95 -1.03 1.55
N LEU A 333 -30.32 0.18 1.95
CA LEU A 333 -31.63 0.76 1.69
C LEU A 333 -31.55 1.69 0.48
N ALA A 334 -32.45 1.52 -0.47
CA ALA A 334 -32.73 2.51 -1.52
C ALA A 334 -33.55 3.67 -0.95
N ARG A 335 -33.39 4.87 -1.53
CA ARG A 335 -34.14 6.09 -1.17
C ARG A 335 -34.96 6.66 -2.34
N PRO A 336 -36.09 6.04 -2.71
CA PRO A 336 -36.83 6.41 -3.93
C PRO A 336 -37.40 7.83 -3.89
N SER A 337 -37.83 8.31 -2.71
CA SER A 337 -38.38 9.66 -2.56
C SER A 337 -37.31 10.77 -2.59
N LEU A 338 -36.05 10.43 -2.27
CA LEU A 338 -34.91 11.37 -2.34
C LEU A 338 -34.65 11.84 -3.76
N VAL A 339 -34.89 10.98 -4.75
CA VAL A 339 -34.57 11.21 -6.16
C VAL A 339 -35.77 11.77 -6.93
N ALA A 340 -36.86 12.09 -6.26
CA ALA A 340 -37.97 12.79 -6.89
C ALA A 340 -37.47 14.16 -7.39
N PRO A 341 -37.77 14.57 -8.64
CA PRO A 341 -37.31 15.86 -9.18
C PRO A 341 -37.73 17.08 -8.35
N SER A 342 -38.82 16.96 -7.59
CA SER A 342 -39.33 17.99 -6.68
C SER A 342 -38.66 17.99 -5.29
N ASN A 343 -37.76 17.06 -5.00
CA ASN A 343 -37.11 16.95 -3.70
C ASN A 343 -36.01 18.02 -3.54
N ASP A 344 -35.99 18.71 -2.40
CA ASP A 344 -34.98 19.73 -2.10
C ASP A 344 -33.55 19.21 -2.15
N TYR A 345 -33.35 17.93 -1.84
CA TYR A 345 -32.05 17.29 -1.96
C TYR A 345 -31.53 17.33 -3.41
N VAL A 346 -32.38 17.04 -4.40
CA VAL A 346 -31.99 17.09 -5.83
C VAL A 346 -31.57 18.51 -6.20
N LYS A 347 -32.33 19.51 -5.75
CA LYS A 347 -32.02 20.92 -5.98
C LYS A 347 -30.67 21.30 -5.36
N ALA A 348 -30.45 20.99 -4.08
CA ALA A 348 -29.20 21.24 -3.37
C ALA A 348 -28.01 20.52 -4.04
N ASN A 349 -28.22 19.29 -4.52
CA ASN A 349 -27.23 18.47 -5.18
C ASN A 349 -26.73 19.08 -6.51
N PHE A 350 -27.59 19.81 -7.23
CA PHE A 350 -27.16 20.55 -8.42
C PHE A 350 -26.55 21.91 -8.08
N LEU A 351 -27.05 22.59 -7.05
CA LEU A 351 -26.53 23.89 -6.60
C LEU A 351 -25.06 23.82 -6.16
N ARG A 352 -24.58 22.69 -5.62
CA ARG A 352 -23.16 22.49 -5.24
C ARG A 352 -22.16 22.69 -6.39
N ARG A 353 -22.63 22.72 -7.64
CA ARG A 353 -21.78 22.85 -8.83
C ARG A 353 -21.33 24.29 -9.07
N GLU A 354 -21.80 25.25 -8.28
CA GLU A 354 -21.43 26.68 -8.35
C GLU A 354 -21.61 27.27 -9.76
N LEU A 355 -22.65 26.82 -10.46
CA LEU A 355 -23.03 27.33 -11.77
C LEU A 355 -23.96 28.55 -11.64
N PRO A 356 -24.05 29.41 -12.67
CA PRO A 356 -25.10 30.42 -12.77
C PRO A 356 -26.51 29.84 -12.54
N GLU A 357 -27.42 30.64 -11.99
CA GLU A 357 -28.75 30.18 -11.58
C GLU A 357 -29.57 29.61 -12.74
N ASP A 358 -29.55 30.28 -13.89
CA ASP A 358 -30.18 29.85 -15.14
C ASP A 358 -29.63 28.49 -15.63
N ALA A 359 -28.31 28.31 -15.60
CA ALA A 359 -27.67 27.05 -15.94
C ALA A 359 -28.05 25.93 -14.96
N THR A 360 -28.15 26.24 -13.67
CA THR A 360 -28.58 25.28 -12.65
C THR A 360 -30.02 24.83 -12.85
N LEU A 361 -30.94 25.78 -13.11
CA LEU A 361 -32.34 25.49 -13.42
C LEU A 361 -32.47 24.64 -14.69
N ALA A 362 -31.69 24.92 -15.74
CA ALA A 362 -31.67 24.12 -16.95
C ALA A 362 -31.20 22.67 -16.70
N TYR A 363 -30.26 22.45 -15.78
CA TYR A 363 -29.85 21.09 -15.37
C TYR A 363 -30.92 20.36 -14.59
N ILE A 364 -31.63 21.05 -13.68
CA ILE A 364 -32.76 20.48 -12.92
C ILE A 364 -33.87 20.07 -13.89
N ASP A 365 -34.22 20.91 -14.87
CA ASP A 365 -35.20 20.58 -15.90
C ASP A 365 -34.75 19.37 -16.75
N ARG A 366 -33.47 19.31 -17.12
CA ARG A 366 -32.90 18.15 -17.83
C ARG A 366 -33.02 16.87 -17.00
N TYR A 367 -32.73 16.93 -15.71
CA TYR A 367 -32.86 15.79 -14.81
C TYR A 367 -34.32 15.35 -14.71
N LYS A 368 -35.24 16.28 -14.49
CA LYS A 368 -36.69 16.01 -14.47
C LYS A 368 -37.15 15.33 -15.74
N ARG A 369 -36.81 15.89 -16.90
CA ARG A 369 -37.15 15.33 -18.22
C ARG A 369 -36.58 13.92 -18.38
N HIS A 370 -35.31 13.70 -18.03
CA HIS A 370 -34.71 12.36 -18.07
C HIS A 370 -35.44 11.35 -17.19
N MET A 371 -35.86 11.76 -15.98
CA MET A 371 -36.62 10.90 -15.08
C MET A 371 -37.97 10.51 -15.69
N GLU A 372 -38.69 11.48 -16.26
CA GLU A 372 -40.01 11.31 -16.86
C GLU A 372 -39.98 10.54 -18.19
N THR A 373 -38.96 10.74 -19.04
CA THR A 373 -38.91 10.15 -20.38
C THR A 373 -38.11 8.86 -20.45
N GLU A 374 -37.05 8.72 -19.66
CA GLU A 374 -36.12 7.59 -19.79
C GLU A 374 -36.20 6.58 -18.64
N VAL A 375 -36.56 7.01 -17.43
CA VAL A 375 -36.52 6.14 -16.25
C VAL A 375 -37.90 5.63 -15.88
N PHE A 376 -38.83 6.51 -15.50
CA PHE A 376 -40.14 6.09 -14.99
C PHE A 376 -41.00 5.28 -15.99
N PRO A 377 -40.89 5.49 -17.32
CA PRO A 377 -41.57 4.61 -18.28
C PRO A 377 -41.01 3.17 -18.31
N ARG A 378 -39.81 2.94 -17.78
CA ARG A 378 -39.08 1.66 -17.89
C ARG A 378 -38.86 0.97 -16.55
N MET A 379 -38.87 1.71 -15.43
CA MET A 379 -38.67 1.17 -14.09
C MET A 379 -39.20 2.11 -13.01
N SER A 380 -39.53 1.57 -11.85
CA SER A 380 -39.90 2.38 -10.67
C SER A 380 -38.70 3.16 -10.12
N ALA A 381 -38.96 4.23 -9.37
CA ALA A 381 -37.93 4.96 -8.64
C ALA A 381 -37.12 4.02 -7.71
N TYR A 382 -37.79 3.07 -7.06
CA TYR A 382 -37.15 2.01 -6.29
C TYR A 382 -36.16 1.21 -7.13
N ALA A 383 -36.59 0.67 -8.27
CA ALA A 383 -35.71 -0.13 -9.13
C ALA A 383 -34.51 0.68 -9.64
N TRP A 384 -34.70 1.98 -9.91
CA TRP A 384 -33.61 2.87 -10.30
C TRP A 384 -32.61 3.11 -9.16
N CYS A 385 -33.09 3.38 -7.95
CA CYS A 385 -32.25 3.54 -6.75
C CYS A 385 -31.55 2.25 -6.34
N ALA A 386 -32.23 1.10 -6.46
CA ALA A 386 -31.65 -0.21 -6.18
C ALA A 386 -30.43 -0.47 -7.08
N LYS A 387 -30.47 -0.16 -8.37
CA LYS A 387 -29.29 -0.25 -9.25
C LYS A 387 -28.08 0.54 -8.73
N GLN A 388 -28.31 1.69 -8.10
CA GLN A 388 -27.24 2.47 -7.47
C GLN A 388 -26.72 1.79 -6.19
N CYS A 389 -27.61 1.21 -5.38
CA CYS A 389 -27.24 0.41 -4.21
C CYS A 389 -26.36 -0.79 -4.59
N TYR A 390 -26.58 -1.40 -5.76
CA TYR A 390 -25.77 -2.51 -6.27
C TYR A 390 -24.34 -2.10 -6.65
N ILE A 391 -24.12 -0.84 -7.05
CA ILE A 391 -22.76 -0.30 -7.24
C ILE A 391 -22.06 -0.22 -5.88
N ALA A 392 -22.74 0.32 -4.86
CA ALA A 392 -22.20 0.37 -3.51
C ALA A 392 -21.94 -1.01 -2.92
N LEU A 393 -22.83 -1.99 -3.16
CA LEU A 393 -22.63 -3.38 -2.81
C LEU A 393 -21.35 -3.95 -3.44
N ALA A 394 -21.12 -3.71 -4.73
CA ALA A 394 -19.91 -4.19 -5.42
C ALA A 394 -18.63 -3.61 -4.79
N ASN A 395 -18.64 -2.33 -4.44
CA ASN A 395 -17.51 -1.67 -3.78
C ASN A 395 -17.30 -2.17 -2.34
N ILE A 396 -18.37 -2.36 -1.56
CA ILE A 396 -18.32 -3.00 -0.23
C ILE A 396 -17.62 -4.35 -0.30
N MET A 397 -18.08 -5.22 -1.21
CA MET A 397 -17.52 -6.57 -1.31
C MET A 397 -16.07 -6.57 -1.84
N THR A 398 -15.72 -5.64 -2.73
CA THR A 398 -14.36 -5.53 -3.28
C THR A 398 -13.39 -4.98 -2.22
N ALA A 399 -13.80 -3.96 -1.47
CA ALA A 399 -13.03 -3.43 -0.35
C ALA A 399 -12.79 -4.50 0.72
N ALA A 400 -13.83 -5.24 1.11
CA ALA A 400 -13.72 -6.37 2.02
C ALA A 400 -12.70 -7.41 1.52
N ALA A 401 -12.84 -7.84 0.26
CA ALA A 401 -11.96 -8.84 -0.35
C ALA A 401 -10.50 -8.41 -0.39
N SER A 402 -10.21 -7.13 -0.68
CA SER A 402 -8.84 -6.60 -0.69
C SER A 402 -8.13 -6.67 0.67
N MET A 403 -8.89 -6.86 1.75
CA MET A 403 -8.39 -6.97 3.12
C MET A 403 -8.53 -8.40 3.69
N GLY A 404 -8.82 -9.38 2.83
CA GLY A 404 -9.03 -10.79 3.20
C GLY A 404 -10.33 -11.05 3.96
N ILE A 405 -11.33 -10.18 3.81
CA ILE A 405 -12.65 -10.33 4.44
C ILE A 405 -13.63 -10.90 3.42
N ASP A 406 -14.36 -11.92 3.84
CA ASP A 406 -15.38 -12.58 3.04
C ASP A 406 -16.71 -11.82 3.07
N SER A 407 -17.47 -11.98 1.99
CA SER A 407 -18.79 -11.38 1.86
C SER A 407 -19.80 -12.36 1.29
N CYS A 408 -21.08 -12.14 1.57
CA CYS A 408 -22.19 -12.82 0.91
C CYS A 408 -23.29 -11.80 0.59
N PRO A 409 -23.46 -11.39 -0.68
CA PRO A 409 -24.63 -10.61 -1.08
C PRO A 409 -25.88 -11.50 -1.06
N MET A 410 -27.02 -10.93 -0.66
CA MET A 410 -28.25 -11.67 -0.37
C MET A 410 -29.48 -10.92 -0.87
N GLU A 411 -30.19 -11.52 -1.83
CA GLU A 411 -31.57 -11.16 -2.23
C GLU A 411 -32.61 -12.18 -1.72
N GLY A 412 -32.16 -13.30 -1.17
CA GLY A 412 -33.02 -14.36 -0.65
C GLY A 412 -33.64 -13.99 0.69
N PHE A 413 -34.55 -13.02 0.69
CA PHE A 413 -35.27 -12.57 1.87
C PHE A 413 -36.68 -12.08 1.52
N GLU A 414 -37.57 -12.14 2.50
CA GLU A 414 -38.94 -11.63 2.41
C GLU A 414 -38.95 -10.11 2.73
N LYS A 415 -38.85 -9.27 1.70
CA LYS A 415 -38.68 -7.80 1.82
C LYS A 415 -39.61 -7.15 2.84
N ASP A 416 -40.92 -7.39 2.76
CA ASP A 416 -41.89 -6.77 3.66
C ASP A 416 -41.68 -7.15 5.14
N LYS A 417 -41.30 -8.41 5.39
CA LYS A 417 -41.03 -8.88 6.75
C LYS A 417 -39.72 -8.31 7.29
N VAL A 418 -38.68 -8.26 6.46
CA VAL A 418 -37.40 -7.60 6.83
C VAL A 418 -37.62 -6.13 7.17
N GLU A 419 -38.36 -5.40 6.33
CA GLU A 419 -38.69 -3.99 6.57
C GLU A 419 -39.50 -3.80 7.85
N THR A 420 -40.41 -4.73 8.17
CA THR A 420 -41.20 -4.71 9.40
C THR A 420 -40.32 -4.92 10.64
N ILE A 421 -39.46 -5.94 10.63
CA ILE A 421 -38.55 -6.26 11.75
C ILE A 421 -37.59 -5.09 12.00
N LEU A 422 -37.03 -4.51 10.94
CA LEU A 422 -36.10 -3.39 11.02
C LEU A 422 -36.79 -2.03 11.22
N LYS A 423 -38.13 -2.00 11.27
CA LYS A 423 -38.94 -0.78 11.43
C LYS A 423 -38.58 0.30 10.39
N ILE A 424 -38.42 -0.11 9.13
CA ILE A 424 -38.07 0.77 8.03
C ILE A 424 -39.24 1.71 7.72
N ASP A 425 -38.96 3.02 7.67
CA ASP A 425 -39.94 3.99 7.16
C ASP A 425 -40.06 3.85 5.64
N LYS A 426 -41.11 3.17 5.20
CA LYS A 426 -41.40 2.89 3.78
C LYS A 426 -41.72 4.15 2.97
N LYS A 427 -41.90 5.32 3.59
CA LYS A 427 -42.05 6.60 2.87
C LYS A 427 -40.71 7.12 2.34
N GLU A 428 -39.62 6.74 2.99
CA GLU A 428 -38.27 7.23 2.65
C GLU A 428 -37.36 6.13 2.12
N TYR A 429 -37.48 4.92 2.67
CA TYR A 429 -36.53 3.84 2.45
C TYR A 429 -37.22 2.56 2.01
N GLU A 430 -36.53 1.80 1.17
CA GLU A 430 -36.90 0.43 0.83
C GLU A 430 -35.66 -0.46 0.86
N VAL A 431 -35.77 -1.68 1.35
CA VAL A 431 -34.61 -2.61 1.40
C VAL A 431 -34.28 -3.07 -0.01
N ALA A 432 -33.06 -2.75 -0.49
CA ALA A 432 -32.60 -3.15 -1.82
C ALA A 432 -31.86 -4.49 -1.77
N VAL A 433 -30.89 -4.64 -0.87
CA VAL A 433 -30.04 -5.83 -0.79
C VAL A 433 -29.35 -5.92 0.57
N LEU A 434 -29.07 -7.15 1.03
CA LEU A 434 -28.29 -7.41 2.24
C LEU A 434 -26.89 -7.92 1.86
N VAL A 435 -25.90 -7.64 2.70
CA VAL A 435 -24.57 -8.25 2.60
C VAL A 435 -24.03 -8.65 3.96
N ALA A 436 -23.74 -9.93 4.11
CA ALA A 436 -23.05 -10.47 5.28
C ALA A 436 -21.53 -10.35 5.08
N LEU A 437 -20.79 -9.97 6.12
CA LEU A 437 -19.33 -9.78 6.12
C LEU A 437 -18.69 -10.56 7.28
N GLY A 438 -17.61 -11.28 7.01
CA GLY A 438 -16.90 -12.03 8.05
C GLY A 438 -15.70 -12.78 7.53
N PHE A 439 -15.25 -13.79 8.26
CA PHE A 439 -14.19 -14.69 7.83
C PHE A 439 -14.80 -16.06 7.56
N ARG A 440 -14.48 -16.68 6.42
CA ARG A 440 -15.00 -18.02 6.10
C ARG A 440 -14.55 -19.07 7.13
N ALA A 441 -15.44 -19.99 7.46
CA ALA A 441 -15.15 -21.19 8.26
C ALA A 441 -14.80 -22.43 7.41
N GLY A 442 -14.76 -22.29 6.08
CA GLY A 442 -14.51 -23.40 5.15
C GLY A 442 -13.89 -22.96 3.82
N GLY A 443 -13.61 -23.93 2.96
CA GLY A 443 -13.02 -23.71 1.63
C GLY A 443 -13.97 -23.03 0.64
N GLN A 444 -13.41 -22.44 -0.42
CA GLN A 444 -14.21 -21.88 -1.51
C GLN A 444 -14.71 -22.98 -2.44
N THR A 445 -15.98 -22.94 -2.82
CA THR A 445 -16.48 -23.75 -3.94
C THR A 445 -15.91 -23.22 -5.26
N ARG A 446 -15.54 -24.14 -6.17
CA ARG A 446 -15.09 -23.78 -7.52
C ARG A 446 -16.17 -22.99 -8.26
N ARG A 447 -15.82 -21.84 -8.79
CA ARG A 447 -16.74 -20.98 -9.55
C ARG A 447 -16.76 -21.41 -11.02
N ARG A 448 -17.96 -21.44 -11.60
CA ARG A 448 -18.14 -21.47 -13.06
C ARG A 448 -18.36 -20.03 -13.55
N ARG A 449 -17.75 -19.69 -14.68
CA ARG A 449 -17.84 -18.40 -15.36
C ARG A 449 -17.88 -18.66 -16.86
N HIS A 450 -18.63 -17.84 -17.59
CA HIS A 450 -18.53 -17.81 -19.05
C HIS A 450 -17.14 -17.30 -19.47
N GLU A 451 -16.68 -17.73 -20.63
CA GLU A 451 -15.43 -17.24 -21.22
C GLU A 451 -15.57 -15.76 -21.62
N SER A 452 -14.53 -14.96 -21.40
CA SER A 452 -14.54 -13.51 -21.68
C SER A 452 -14.97 -13.17 -23.10
N LYS A 453 -14.55 -13.96 -24.10
CA LYS A 453 -14.91 -13.81 -25.52
C LYS A 453 -16.41 -13.91 -25.81
N THR A 454 -17.18 -14.54 -24.92
CA THR A 454 -18.64 -14.64 -25.03
C THR A 454 -19.36 -13.44 -24.40
N LEU A 455 -18.65 -12.64 -23.60
CA LEU A 455 -19.19 -11.52 -22.85
C LEU A 455 -18.73 -10.16 -23.38
N ILE A 456 -17.64 -10.11 -24.16
CA ILE A 456 -17.00 -8.88 -24.64
C ILE A 456 -17.00 -8.88 -26.16
N GLU A 457 -17.69 -7.92 -26.75
CA GLU A 457 -17.70 -7.62 -28.19
C GLU A 457 -17.12 -6.22 -28.41
N TYR A 458 -16.15 -6.09 -29.29
CA TYR A 458 -15.59 -4.79 -29.70
C TYR A 458 -16.35 -4.32 -30.94
N ARG A 459 -16.96 -3.12 -30.88
CA ARG A 459 -17.68 -2.48 -31.98
C ARG A 459 -17.08 -1.13 -32.31
#